data_AF-A0A921FP79-F1
#
_entry.id   AF-A0A921FP79-F1
#
_cell.length_a   1.000
_cell.length_b   1.000
_cell.length_c   1.000
_cell.angle_alpha   90.00
_cell.angle_beta   90.00
_cell.angle_gamma   90.00
#
_symmetry.space_group_name_H-M   'P 1'
#
loop_
_entity.id
_entity.type
_entity.pdbx_description
1 polymer ?
#
loop_
_entity_poly.entity_id
_entity_poly.type
_entity_poly.pdbx_seq_one_letter_code
_entity_poly.pdbx_strand_id
1 'polypeptide(L)'
;MSIRSWKTVLASVFAASLTVTGCSNADDSTTSSDETQSTPQEAATEVVDIATETPAGEESQRIVDLLNAEEDTTAEDWEATLHPSFTEEVSVAELVELFNQNLRPAQPFTVTNYDGGDRQAVTTLTSPISDPIEMTVSVDTDSLITGLFFGPSTDG
;
A
#
# COMPACT_ATOMS: atom_id res chain seq x y z
N MET A 1 -46.18 5.01 12.43
CA MET A 1 -46.57 6.23 11.68
C MET A 1 -45.31 6.74 10.98
N SER A 2 -44.94 6.16 9.84
CA SER A 2 -45.26 6.57 8.45
C SER A 2 -44.50 7.80 7.91
N ILE A 3 -43.37 7.52 7.24
CA ILE A 3 -42.99 7.76 5.82
C ILE A 3 -43.04 9.17 5.21
N ARG A 4 -41.92 9.58 4.57
CA ARG A 4 -41.79 10.18 3.20
C ARG A 4 -40.29 10.52 2.97
N SER A 5 -39.47 9.75 2.24
CA SER A 5 -39.42 9.47 0.79
C SER A 5 -39.62 10.70 -0.11
N TRP A 6 -38.55 11.17 -0.76
CA TRP A 6 -38.62 11.68 -2.13
C TRP A 6 -37.38 11.31 -2.95
N LYS A 7 -37.66 10.49 -3.97
CA LYS A 7 -36.83 10.14 -5.11
C LYS A 7 -36.72 11.36 -6.03
N THR A 8 -35.52 11.63 -6.55
CA THR A 8 -35.41 12.30 -7.85
C THR A 8 -34.54 11.44 -8.75
N VAL A 9 -35.20 10.86 -9.74
CA VAL A 9 -34.66 10.11 -10.86
C VAL A 9 -34.22 11.12 -11.92
N LEU A 10 -33.02 10.97 -12.47
CA LEU A 10 -32.70 11.50 -13.79
C LEU A 10 -31.96 10.41 -14.57
N ALA A 11 -32.71 9.79 -15.48
CA ALA A 11 -32.22 8.90 -16.51
C ALA A 11 -31.68 9.73 -17.67
N SER A 12 -30.56 9.31 -18.28
CA SER A 12 -30.25 9.64 -19.66
C SER A 12 -29.48 8.48 -20.29
N VAL A 13 -30.15 7.88 -21.26
CA VAL A 13 -29.71 6.79 -22.13
C VAL A 13 -29.07 7.42 -23.37
N PHE A 14 -27.88 6.96 -23.78
CA PHE A 14 -27.40 7.11 -25.16
C PHE A 14 -26.84 5.78 -25.67
N ALA A 15 -27.23 5.46 -26.90
CA ALA A 15 -27.12 4.15 -27.54
C ALA A 15 -25.94 4.04 -28.54
N ALA A 16 -25.38 2.84 -28.57
CA ALA A 16 -24.64 2.07 -29.60
C ALA A 16 -24.00 2.71 -30.85
N SER A 17 -22.81 2.21 -31.20
CA SER A 17 -22.47 1.82 -32.58
C SER A 17 -21.44 0.67 -32.59
N LEU A 18 -21.77 -0.41 -33.32
CA LEU A 18 -20.89 -1.53 -33.63
C LEU A 18 -20.19 -1.26 -34.97
N THR A 19 -18.87 -1.47 -35.04
CA THR A 19 -18.16 -1.60 -36.32
C THR A 19 -17.47 -2.96 -36.40
N VAL A 20 -18.06 -3.85 -37.18
CA VAL A 20 -17.45 -5.09 -37.69
C VAL A 20 -16.56 -4.73 -38.86
N THR A 21 -15.28 -5.14 -38.81
CA THR A 21 -14.43 -5.25 -39.99
C THR A 21 -13.67 -6.56 -39.87
N GLY A 22 -14.01 -7.50 -40.74
CA GLY A 22 -13.28 -8.74 -40.93
C GLY A 22 -12.28 -8.62 -42.07
N CYS A 23 -11.27 -9.48 -42.07
CA CYS A 23 -10.81 -10.17 -43.28
C CYS A 23 -9.96 -11.38 -42.88
N SER A 24 -10.34 -12.51 -43.46
CA SER A 24 -9.71 -13.82 -43.35
C SER A 24 -8.58 -13.91 -44.36
N ASN A 25 -7.40 -14.35 -43.93
CA ASN A 25 -6.38 -14.95 -44.78
C ASN A 25 -5.88 -16.21 -44.08
N ALA A 26 -6.31 -17.36 -44.58
CA ALA A 26 -5.70 -18.65 -44.32
C ALA A 26 -4.55 -18.82 -45.31
N ASP A 27 -3.34 -19.11 -44.81
CA ASP A 27 -2.35 -19.88 -45.56
C ASP A 27 -1.34 -20.53 -44.61
N ASP A 28 -1.25 -21.85 -44.80
CA ASP A 28 -0.14 -22.78 -44.64
C ASP A 28 0.64 -22.94 -43.32
N SER A 29 0.37 -24.10 -42.72
CA SER A 29 1.21 -24.98 -41.90
C SER A 29 2.72 -24.79 -42.07
N THR A 30 3.47 -24.67 -40.97
CA THR A 30 4.74 -25.39 -40.74
C THR A 30 5.14 -25.31 -39.26
N THR A 31 5.10 -26.46 -38.60
CA THR A 31 6.07 -26.97 -37.60
C THR A 31 6.87 -25.96 -36.78
N SER A 32 6.58 -25.87 -35.49
CA SER A 32 7.41 -26.48 -34.45
C SER A 32 6.72 -26.35 -33.11
N SER A 33 6.33 -27.49 -32.53
CA SER A 33 6.10 -27.61 -31.10
C SER A 33 7.44 -27.40 -30.41
N ASP A 34 7.76 -26.15 -30.07
CA ASP A 34 8.64 -25.86 -28.95
C ASP A 34 7.70 -25.50 -27.79
N GLU A 35 7.22 -26.56 -27.11
CA GLU A 35 6.70 -26.43 -25.76
C GLU A 35 7.89 -26.04 -24.87
N THR A 36 8.30 -24.78 -24.93
CA THR A 36 8.96 -24.16 -23.81
C THR A 36 7.88 -24.00 -22.75
N GLN A 37 7.69 -25.06 -21.98
CA GLN A 37 6.95 -25.09 -20.73
C GLN A 37 7.44 -23.91 -19.90
N SER A 38 6.73 -22.79 -20.03
CA SER A 38 6.88 -21.63 -19.16
C SER A 38 6.42 -22.12 -17.79
N THR A 39 7.40 -22.58 -17.01
CA THR A 39 7.25 -22.60 -15.57
C THR A 39 6.72 -21.22 -15.19
N PRO A 40 5.68 -21.10 -14.36
CA PRO A 40 5.33 -19.82 -13.77
C PRO A 40 6.60 -19.31 -13.10
N GLN A 41 7.25 -18.33 -13.72
CA GLN A 41 8.30 -17.57 -13.08
C GLN A 41 7.56 -16.76 -12.05
N GLU A 42 7.52 -17.28 -10.83
CA GLU A 42 7.15 -16.55 -9.63
C GLU A 42 7.94 -15.23 -9.72
N ALA A 43 7.24 -14.14 -10.04
CA ALA A 43 7.86 -12.84 -10.16
C ALA A 43 8.39 -12.54 -8.77
N ALA A 44 9.70 -12.68 -8.58
CA ALA A 44 10.34 -12.34 -7.33
C ALA A 44 10.09 -10.85 -7.13
N THR A 45 9.27 -10.52 -6.14
CA THR A 45 9.06 -9.15 -5.72
C THR A 45 10.43 -8.58 -5.33
N GLU A 46 10.93 -7.61 -6.09
CA GLU A 46 12.23 -7.01 -5.78
C GLU A 46 12.15 -6.29 -4.44
N VAL A 47 13.12 -6.56 -3.58
CA VAL A 47 13.28 -5.86 -2.30
C VAL A 47 13.98 -4.54 -2.56
N VAL A 48 13.42 -3.45 -2.05
CA VAL A 48 13.96 -2.10 -2.16
C VAL A 48 14.45 -1.61 -0.80
N ASP A 49 15.62 -1.00 -0.76
CA ASP A 49 16.18 -0.37 0.45
C ASP A 49 15.55 1.01 0.71
N ILE A 50 15.30 1.33 1.97
CA ILE A 50 14.85 2.66 2.42
C ILE A 50 16.05 3.60 2.57
N ALA A 51 15.94 4.84 2.09
CA ALA A 51 16.99 5.85 2.23
C ALA A 51 17.03 6.46 3.65
N THR A 52 17.70 5.77 4.58
CA THR A 52 17.81 6.13 6.01
C THR A 52 18.69 7.34 6.30
N GLU A 53 19.26 7.97 5.28
CA GLU A 53 20.02 9.22 5.41
C GLU A 53 19.12 10.46 5.57
N THR A 54 17.80 10.29 5.37
CA THR A 54 16.79 11.34 5.55
C THR A 54 15.98 11.10 6.81
N PRO A 55 15.51 12.13 7.54
CA PRO A 55 14.66 11.96 8.72
C PRO A 55 13.39 11.14 8.46
N ALA A 56 12.69 11.40 7.35
CA ALA A 56 11.50 10.62 7.01
C ALA A 56 11.84 9.16 6.64
N GLY A 57 13.00 8.92 6.03
CA GLY A 57 13.49 7.56 5.74
C GLY A 57 13.90 6.79 6.99
N GLU A 58 14.55 7.44 7.96
CA GLU A 58 14.89 6.83 9.26
C GLU A 58 13.61 6.38 10.00
N GLU A 59 12.61 7.25 10.10
CA GLU A 59 11.33 6.88 10.73
C GLU A 59 10.57 5.82 9.92
N SER A 60 10.62 5.87 8.58
CA SER A 60 10.02 4.82 7.74
C SER A 60 10.64 3.45 8.00
N GLN A 61 11.98 3.37 8.06
CA GLN A 61 12.68 2.12 8.36
C GLN A 61 12.33 1.62 9.76
N ARG A 62 12.36 2.50 10.77
CA ARG A 62 11.97 2.15 12.14
C ARG A 62 10.57 1.55 12.21
N ILE A 63 9.61 2.15 11.50
CA ILE A 63 8.24 1.64 11.48
C ILE A 63 8.15 0.28 10.79
N VAL A 64 8.87 0.07 9.69
CA VAL A 64 8.96 -1.25 9.04
C VAL A 64 9.58 -2.30 9.98
N ASP A 65 10.58 -1.91 10.76
CA ASP A 65 11.19 -2.79 11.76
C ASP A 65 10.18 -3.16 12.86
N LEU A 66 9.41 -2.20 13.38
CA LEU A 66 8.32 -2.46 14.33
C LEU A 66 7.24 -3.36 13.72
N LEU A 67 6.89 -3.13 12.46
CA LEU A 67 5.94 -3.97 11.73
C LEU A 67 6.42 -5.40 11.56
N ASN A 68 7.72 -5.68 11.62
CA ASN A 68 8.30 -7.01 11.47
C ASN A 68 8.89 -7.60 12.76
N ALA A 69 8.86 -6.84 13.86
CA ALA A 69 9.35 -7.30 15.15
C ALA A 69 8.56 -8.50 15.66
N GLU A 70 9.24 -9.41 16.37
CA GLU A 70 8.62 -10.59 16.97
C GLU A 70 7.64 -10.21 18.09
N GLU A 71 7.94 -9.14 18.83
CA GLU A 71 7.17 -8.67 19.98
C GLU A 71 6.18 -7.56 19.59
N ASP A 72 5.08 -7.49 20.34
CA ASP A 72 4.09 -6.43 20.20
C ASP A 72 4.69 -5.06 20.49
N THR A 73 4.34 -4.07 19.65
CA THR A 73 4.70 -2.69 19.94
C THR A 73 3.93 -2.20 21.16
N THR A 74 4.57 -1.31 21.91
CA THR A 74 4.08 -0.72 23.16
C THR A 74 4.02 0.80 23.01
N ALA A 75 3.37 1.48 23.95
CA ALA A 75 3.33 2.95 23.94
C ALA A 75 4.75 3.57 24.04
N GLU A 76 5.64 2.94 24.79
CA GLU A 76 7.03 3.39 24.98
C GLU A 76 7.81 3.43 23.65
N ASP A 77 7.48 2.55 22.70
CA ASP A 77 8.10 2.53 21.37
C ASP A 77 7.75 3.77 20.53
N TRP A 78 6.71 4.52 20.90
CA TRP A 78 6.17 5.65 20.13
C TRP A 78 6.31 7.01 20.83
N GLU A 79 6.37 7.05 22.16
CA GLU A 79 6.34 8.30 22.94
C GLU A 79 7.42 9.32 22.54
N ALA A 80 8.59 8.85 22.08
CA ALA A 80 9.72 9.70 21.72
C ALA A 80 9.73 10.17 20.26
N THR A 81 8.86 9.64 19.40
CA THR A 81 8.87 9.94 17.95
C THR A 81 7.63 10.66 17.46
N LEU A 82 6.53 10.65 18.21
CA LEU A 82 5.30 11.30 17.79
C LEU A 82 5.31 12.79 18.17
N HIS A 83 5.04 13.65 17.19
CA HIS A 83 4.83 15.07 17.45
C HIS A 83 3.50 15.27 18.22
N PRO A 84 3.40 16.24 19.14
CA PRO A 84 2.16 16.48 19.89
C PRO A 84 0.92 16.64 19.01
N SER A 85 1.05 17.30 17.85
CA SER A 85 -0.08 17.46 16.91
C SER A 85 -0.63 16.16 16.36
N PHE A 86 0.21 15.13 16.20
CA PHE A 86 -0.24 13.80 15.80
C PHE A 86 -1.07 13.17 16.93
N THR A 87 -0.57 13.27 18.17
CA THR A 87 -1.24 12.68 19.34
C THR A 87 -2.55 13.37 19.73
N GLU A 88 -2.80 14.59 19.23
CA GLU A 88 -4.09 15.28 19.37
C GLU A 88 -5.18 14.66 18.48
N GLU A 89 -4.80 14.02 17.37
CA GLU A 89 -5.72 13.38 16.42
C GLU A 89 -5.83 11.87 16.65
N VAL A 90 -4.71 11.20 16.92
CA VAL A 90 -4.63 9.75 17.13
C VAL A 90 -3.86 9.48 18.41
N SER A 91 -4.51 8.87 19.39
CA SER A 91 -3.84 8.54 20.64
C SER A 91 -2.78 7.43 20.43
N VAL A 92 -1.73 7.43 21.25
CA VAL A 92 -0.70 6.37 21.21
C VAL A 92 -1.32 4.98 21.38
N ALA A 93 -2.36 4.85 22.21
CA ALA A 93 -3.06 3.59 22.41
C ALA A 93 -3.75 3.09 21.13
N GLU A 94 -4.39 3.97 20.37
CA GLU A 94 -5.00 3.64 19.08
C GLU A 94 -3.95 3.24 18.03
N LEU A 95 -2.78 3.88 18.06
CA LEU A 95 -1.67 3.51 17.18
C LEU A 95 -1.12 2.12 17.51
N VAL A 96 -0.93 1.82 18.80
CA VAL A 96 -0.52 0.49 19.27
C VAL A 96 -1.55 -0.57 18.88
N GLU A 97 -2.83 -0.27 19.01
CA GLU A 97 -3.92 -1.16 18.57
C GLU A 97 -3.90 -1.38 17.06
N LEU A 98 -3.72 -0.32 16.26
CA LEU A 98 -3.58 -0.41 14.81
C LEU A 98 -2.45 -1.37 14.43
N PHE A 99 -1.26 -1.19 15.02
CA PHE A 99 -0.10 -2.02 14.70
C PHE A 99 -0.32 -3.48 15.11
N ASN A 100 -0.68 -3.74 16.36
CA ASN A 100 -0.74 -5.11 16.87
C ASN A 100 -1.97 -5.89 16.38
N GLN A 101 -3.10 -5.22 16.14
CA GLN A 101 -4.34 -5.91 15.78
C GLN A 101 -4.66 -5.88 14.29
N ASN A 102 -4.15 -4.90 13.53
CA ASN A 102 -4.55 -4.72 12.13
C ASN A 102 -3.38 -4.89 11.14
N LEU A 103 -2.17 -4.44 11.49
CA LEU A 103 -1.03 -4.48 10.57
C LEU A 103 -0.13 -5.71 10.78
N ARG A 104 0.46 -5.87 11.97
CA ARG A 104 1.40 -6.95 12.29
C ARG A 104 0.86 -8.37 12.09
N PRO A 105 -0.44 -8.67 12.20
CA PRO A 105 -0.95 -10.00 11.83
C PRO A 105 -0.68 -10.40 10.37
N ALA A 106 -0.36 -9.44 9.49
CA ALA A 106 0.06 -9.66 8.12
C ALA A 106 1.58 -9.79 7.94
N GLN A 107 2.38 -9.88 9.00
CA GLN A 107 3.82 -10.17 8.89
C GLN A 107 4.11 -11.45 8.07
N PRO A 108 5.26 -11.52 7.38
CA PRO A 108 6.28 -10.46 7.25
C PRO A 108 5.93 -9.44 6.15
N PHE A 109 6.34 -8.19 6.35
CA PHE A 109 6.30 -7.13 5.36
C PHE A 109 7.64 -6.96 4.66
N THR A 110 7.60 -6.90 3.32
CA THR A 110 8.74 -6.61 2.47
C THR A 110 8.54 -5.26 1.78
N VAL A 111 9.57 -4.41 1.80
CA VAL A 111 9.60 -3.13 1.07
C VAL A 111 9.86 -3.39 -0.41
N THR A 112 9.00 -2.85 -1.26
CA THR A 112 9.02 -3.09 -2.72
C THR A 112 9.12 -1.81 -3.52
N ASN A 113 8.83 -0.68 -2.88
CA ASN A 113 9.06 0.65 -3.42
C ASN A 113 9.32 1.61 -2.25
N TYR A 114 10.15 2.62 -2.48
CA TYR A 114 10.41 3.70 -1.57
C TYR A 114 10.63 5.00 -2.37
N ASP A 115 9.84 6.02 -2.08
CA ASP A 115 10.02 7.38 -2.58
C ASP A 115 9.95 8.34 -1.39
N GLY A 116 11.07 8.99 -1.06
CA GLY A 116 11.14 9.84 0.11
C GLY A 116 12.25 10.88 0.06
N GLY A 117 12.08 11.92 0.86
CA GLY A 117 13.05 12.97 1.10
C GLY A 117 13.03 13.42 2.56
N ASP A 118 13.59 14.60 2.85
CA ASP A 118 13.84 15.01 4.24
C ASP A 118 12.63 15.00 5.17
N ARG A 119 11.43 15.37 4.66
CA ARG A 119 10.24 15.59 5.50
C ARG A 119 9.06 14.66 5.22
N GLN A 120 9.12 13.90 4.14
CA GLN A 120 8.03 12.99 3.77
C GLN A 120 8.59 11.82 2.98
N ALA A 121 8.02 10.64 3.21
CA ALA A 121 8.31 9.44 2.46
C ALA A 121 7.05 8.59 2.26
N VAL A 122 7.01 7.85 1.16
CA VAL A 122 6.02 6.83 0.83
C VAL A 122 6.77 5.51 0.62
N THR A 123 6.32 4.46 1.30
CA THR A 123 6.91 3.13 1.26
C THR A 123 5.84 2.11 0.89
N THR A 124 6.05 1.33 -0.16
CA THR A 124 5.13 0.26 -0.55
C THR A 124 5.56 -1.06 0.09
N LEU A 125 4.67 -1.62 0.91
CA LEU A 125 4.87 -2.83 1.68
C LEU A 125 4.01 -3.96 1.12
N THR A 126 4.59 -5.14 0.99
CA THR A 126 3.88 -6.36 0.58
C THR A 126 3.97 -7.42 1.67
N SER A 127 2.93 -8.24 1.76
CA SER A 127 2.85 -9.38 2.67
C SER A 127 2.42 -10.64 1.90
N PRO A 128 2.82 -11.85 2.33
CA PRO A 128 2.32 -13.09 1.76
C PRO A 128 0.81 -13.32 1.96
N ILE A 129 0.18 -12.63 2.90
CA ILE A 129 -1.20 -12.90 3.34
C ILE A 129 -2.15 -11.69 3.28
N SER A 130 -1.66 -10.53 2.85
CA SER A 130 -2.49 -9.34 2.63
C SER A 130 -2.19 -8.69 1.29
N ASP A 131 -3.13 -7.87 0.81
CA ASP A 131 -2.87 -6.99 -0.32
C ASP A 131 -1.75 -5.99 0.00
N PRO A 132 -1.02 -5.47 -1.01
CA PRO A 132 0.00 -4.45 -0.83
C PRO A 132 -0.58 -3.17 -0.21
N ILE A 133 0.18 -2.59 0.71
CA ILE A 133 -0.17 -1.34 1.39
C ILE A 133 0.90 -0.28 1.16
N GLU A 134 0.49 0.99 1.12
CA GLU A 134 1.39 2.14 1.16
C GLU A 134 1.43 2.71 2.57
N MET A 135 2.64 2.92 3.08
CA MET A 135 2.91 3.67 4.31
C MET A 135 3.41 5.05 3.94
N THR A 136 2.72 6.10 4.36
CA THR A 136 3.19 7.49 4.24
C THR A 136 3.63 8.00 5.61
N VAL A 137 4.86 8.51 5.68
CA VAL A 137 5.43 9.13 6.88
C VAL A 137 5.72 10.59 6.59
N SER A 138 5.33 11.49 7.49
CA SER A 138 5.65 12.92 7.45
C SER A 138 6.25 13.35 8.78
N VAL A 139 7.37 14.08 8.74
CA VAL A 139 8.10 14.53 9.92
C VAL A 139 8.29 16.05 9.92
N ASP A 140 8.44 16.62 11.11
CA ASP A 140 8.78 18.03 11.29
C ASP A 140 10.31 18.28 11.21
N THR A 141 10.76 19.46 11.65
CA THR A 141 12.19 19.82 11.66
C THR A 141 12.99 19.15 12.77
N ASP A 142 12.32 18.61 13.79
CA ASP A 142 12.92 17.87 14.89
C ASP A 142 12.82 16.35 14.67
N SER A 143 12.47 15.94 13.43
CA SER A 143 12.26 14.55 13.01
C SER A 143 11.11 13.84 13.72
N LEU A 144 10.19 14.58 14.34
CA LEU A 144 9.02 13.99 14.96
C LEU A 144 7.92 13.76 13.92
N ILE A 145 7.27 12.60 14.00
CA ILE A 145 6.17 12.20 13.13
C ILE A 145 4.99 13.14 13.35
N THR A 146 4.67 13.90 12.32
CA THR A 146 3.48 14.76 12.25
C THR A 146 2.34 14.10 11.49
N GLY A 147 2.63 13.07 10.69
CA GLY A 147 1.64 12.30 9.95
C GLY A 147 2.13 10.87 9.69
N LEU A 148 1.25 9.91 9.91
CA LEU A 148 1.45 8.50 9.59
C LEU A 148 0.15 7.95 9.02
N PHE A 149 0.22 7.41 7.81
CA PHE A 149 -0.95 6.87 7.11
C PHE A 149 -0.63 5.52 6.47
N PHE A 150 -1.59 4.60 6.54
CA PHE A 150 -1.57 3.32 5.85
C PHE A 150 -2.78 3.24 4.93
N GLY A 151 -2.55 2.94 3.66
CA GLY A 151 -3.61 2.81 2.65
C GLY A 151 -3.33 1.68 1.67
N PRO A 152 -4.30 1.36 0.80
CA PRO A 152 -4.06 0.44 -0.30
C PRO A 152 -2.97 1.00 -1.22
N SER A 153 -2.09 0.15 -1.73
CA SER A 153 -1.09 0.55 -2.72
C SER A 153 -1.76 1.08 -3.99
N THR A 154 -1.23 2.17 -4.54
CA THR A 154 -1.71 2.76 -5.79
C THR A 154 -1.07 2.15 -7.04
N ASP A 155 -0.03 1.33 -6.86
CA ASP A 155 0.72 0.60 -7.91
C ASP A 155 0.12 -0.79 -8.24
N GLY A 156 -1.20 -0.98 -8.06
CA GLY A 156 -1.91 -2.25 -8.28
C GLY A 156 -2.08 -2.70 -9.72
#